data_AF-A0A0R3N2K9-F1
#
_entry.id   AF-A0A0R3N2K9-F1
#
_cell.length_a   1.000
_cell.length_b   1.000
_cell.length_c   1.000
_cell.angle_alpha   90.00
_cell.angle_beta   90.00
_cell.angle_gamma   90.00
#
_symmetry.space_group_name_H-M   'P 1'
#
loop_
_entity.id
_entity.type
_entity.pdbx_description
1 polymer ?
#
loop_
_entity_poly.entity_id
_entity_poly.type
_entity_poly.pdbx_seq_one_letter_code
_entity_poly.pdbx_strand_id
1 'polypeptide(L)' 'MDLLFTDVVLPGGLTGAQLAAQAKAICPSLKVLFTTGYARNSIIHHGRLDKGVQLIVKPFSFNELAAKVRDVLDQA' A
#
# COMPACT_ATOMS: atom_id res chain seq x y z
N MET A 1 10.44 8.09 -9.27
CA MET A 1 9.82 7.05 -8.42
C MET A 1 8.36 7.44 -8.30
N ASP A 2 7.47 6.74 -9.01
CA ASP A 2 6.08 7.15 -9.17
C ASP A 2 5.12 6.36 -8.25
N LEU A 3 5.58 5.21 -7.77
CA LEU A 3 4.84 4.32 -6.90
C LEU A 3 5.75 3.67 -5.85
N LEU A 4 5.33 3.71 -4.60
CA LEU A 4 5.85 2.87 -3.52
C LEU A 4 4.94 1.65 -3.36
N PHE A 5 5.48 0.46 -3.57
CA PHE A 5 4.81 -0.80 -3.23
C PHE A 5 5.41 -1.37 -1.94
N THR A 6 4.62 -1.53 -0.88
CA THR A 6 5.15 -1.95 0.44
C THR A 6 4.17 -2.81 1.24
N ASP A 7 4.69 -3.66 2.12
CA ASP A 7 3.85 -4.41 3.07
C ASP A 7 3.32 -3.46 4.16
N VAL A 8 2.15 -3.76 4.71
CA VAL A 8 1.59 -3.02 5.85
C VAL A 8 2.45 -3.24 7.10
N VAL A 9 3.01 -4.43 7.29
CA VAL A 9 3.88 -4.75 8.41
C VAL A 9 5.30 -4.97 7.90
N LEU A 10 6.24 -4.16 8.38
CA LEU A 10 7.65 -4.30 8.08
C LEU A 10 8.40 -4.83 9.32
N PRO A 11 9.51 -5.56 9.12
CA PRO A 11 10.38 -5.94 10.23
C PRO A 11 10.97 -4.71 10.93
N GLY A 12 11.32 -4.84 12.21
CA GLY A 12 11.95 -3.76 12.97
C GLY A 12 11.00 -2.73 13.57
N GLY A 13 9.70 -3.03 13.64
CA GLY A 13 8.70 -2.16 14.29
C GLY A 13 8.22 -0.99 13.43
N LEU A 14 8.67 -0.90 12.18
CA LEU A 14 8.17 0.06 11.20
C LEU A 14 6.90 -0.47 10.53
N THR A 15 5.91 0.39 10.33
CA THR A 15 4.73 0.05 9.52
C THR A 15 4.89 0.59 8.10
N GLY A 16 4.25 -0.07 7.13
CA GLY A 16 4.17 0.45 5.76
C GLY A 16 3.57 1.85 5.72
N ALA A 17 2.61 2.15 6.58
CA ALA A 17 1.99 3.47 6.68
C ALA A 17 2.99 4.55 7.13
N GLN A 18 3.85 4.26 8.11
CA GLN A 18 4.91 5.17 8.54
C GLN A 18 5.95 5.38 7.42
N LEU A 19 6.36 4.30 6.73
CA LEU A 19 7.26 4.39 5.58
C LEU A 19 6.65 5.27 4.47
N ALA A 20 5.38 5.05 4.15
CA ALA A 20 4.66 5.82 3.15
C ALA A 20 4.56 7.30 3.51
N ALA A 21 4.30 7.63 4.78
CA ALA A 21 4.26 9.00 5.26
C ALA A 21 5.63 9.69 5.11
N GLN A 22 6.72 9.01 5.49
CA GLN A 22 8.08 9.53 5.32
C GLN A 22 8.44 9.71 3.84
N ALA A 23 8.09 8.75 2.99
CA ALA A 23 8.36 8.82 1.55
C ALA A 23 7.56 9.95 0.88
N LYS A 24 6.30 10.18 1.28
CA LYS A 24 5.48 11.29 0.79
C LYS A 24 5.96 12.65 1.27
N ALA A 25 6.58 12.74 2.46
CA ALA A 25 7.21 13.98 2.92
C ALA A 25 8.38 14.40 2.02
N ILE A 26 9.05 13.43 1.39
CA ILE A 26 10.14 13.66 0.42
C ILE A 26 9.58 13.90 -0.99
N CYS A 27 8.57 13.12 -1.39
CA CYS A 27 7.95 13.19 -2.72
C CYS A 27 6.42 13.23 -2.59
N PRO A 28 5.81 14.44 -2.55
CA PRO A 28 4.37 14.59 -2.32
C PRO A 28 3.48 13.93 -3.38
N SER A 29 3.97 13.81 -4.62
CA SER A 29 3.26 13.14 -5.72
C SER A 29 3.36 11.61 -5.68
N LEU A 30 4.13 11.04 -4.75
CA LEU A 30 4.36 9.60 -4.67
C LEU A 30 3.07 8.85 -4.36
N LYS A 31 2.70 7.96 -5.27
CA LYS A 31 1.58 7.04 -5.07
C LYS A 31 2.02 5.88 -4.20
N VAL A 32 1.08 5.29 -3.47
CA VAL A 32 1.39 4.19 -2.53
C VAL A 32 0.39 3.07 -2.72
N LEU A 33 0.91 1.87 -2.97
CA LEU A 33 0.16 0.62 -2.98
C LEU A 33 0.65 -0.25 -1.82
N PHE A 34 -0.26 -0.61 -0.92
CA PHE A 34 0.03 -1.51 0.17
C PHE A 34 -0.23 -2.96 -0.22
N THR A 35 0.41 -3.89 0.49
CA THR A 35 0.04 -5.30 0.46
C THR A 35 0.02 -5.93 1.85
N THR A 36 -0.83 -6.93 2.07
CA THR A 36 -0.87 -7.71 3.32
C THR A 36 -1.28 -9.15 3.05
N GLY A 37 -0.66 -10.10 3.77
CA GLY A 37 -1.07 -11.51 3.78
C GLY A 37 -1.87 -11.93 5.01
N TYR A 38 -2.10 -11.00 5.94
CA TYR A 38 -2.96 -11.27 7.09
C TYR A 38 -4.41 -11.13 6.64
N ALA A 39 -4.93 -12.24 6.09
CA ALA A 39 -6.34 -12.39 5.81
C ALA A 39 -7.12 -12.11 7.11
N ARG A 40 -7.85 -11.00 7.09
CA ARG A 40 -9.12 -10.81 7.80
C ARG A 40 -9.17 -9.98 9.10
N ASN A 41 -8.12 -9.62 9.86
CA ASN A 41 -8.44 -9.04 11.19
C ASN A 41 -7.58 -8.04 11.97
N SER A 42 -6.47 -7.43 11.51
CA SER A 42 -5.66 -6.70 12.53
C SER A 42 -4.84 -5.46 12.15
N ILE A 43 -4.84 -4.92 10.93
CA ILE A 43 -3.83 -3.88 10.60
C ILE A 43 -4.38 -2.67 9.85
N ILE A 44 -5.70 -2.48 9.91
CA ILE A 44 -6.36 -1.31 9.37
C ILE A 44 -7.10 -0.70 10.56
N HIS A 45 -6.77 0.53 10.95
CA HIS A 45 -7.49 1.27 12.00
C HIS A 45 -9.00 1.03 11.88
N HIS A 46 -9.57 0.29 12.84
CA HIS A 46 -11.00 -0.05 12.88
C HIS A 46 -11.59 -0.53 11.53
N GLY A 47 -10.85 -1.34 10.77
CA GLY A 47 -11.35 -1.95 9.53
C GLY A 47 -11.66 -0.97 8.39
N ARG A 48 -11.26 0.30 8.50
CA ARG A 48 -11.43 1.31 7.46
C ARG A 48 -10.08 1.63 6.86
N LEU A 49 -9.83 1.14 5.66
CA LEU A 49 -8.86 1.81 4.78
C LEU A 49 -9.37 3.24 4.68
N ASP A 50 -8.56 4.21 5.07
CA ASP A 50 -8.91 5.61 4.85
C ASP A 50 -9.30 5.78 3.37
N LYS A 51 -10.28 6.65 3.10
CA LYS A 51 -10.72 6.90 1.73
C LYS A 51 -9.47 7.27 0.90
N GLY A 52 -9.16 6.46 -0.11
CA GLY A 52 -8.01 6.67 -0.98
C GLY A 52 -6.79 5.76 -0.73
N VAL A 53 -6.81 4.87 0.27
CA VAL A 53 -5.73 3.88 0.42
C VAL A 53 -5.85 2.76 -0.62
N GLN A 54 -4.76 2.50 -1.34
CA GLN A 54 -4.68 1.43 -2.33
C GLN A 54 -4.06 0.18 -1.69
N LEU A 55 -4.71 -0.97 -1.83
CA LEU A 55 -4.29 -2.23 -1.22
C LEU A 55 -4.45 -3.40 -2.21
N ILE A 56 -3.52 -4.36 -2.16
CA ILE A 56 -3.64 -5.69 -2.77
C ILE A 56 -3.39 -6.79 -1.72
N VAL A 57 -4.32 -7.72 -1.56
CA VAL A 57 -4.26 -8.77 -0.54
C VAL A 57 -3.51 -9.99 -1.08
N LYS A 58 -2.63 -10.60 -0.28
CA LYS A 58 -1.94 -11.84 -0.62
C LYS A 58 -2.84 -13.06 -0.34
N PRO A 59 -2.72 -14.15 -1.11
CA PRO A 59 -1.88 -14.27 -2.31
C PRO A 59 -2.50 -13.51 -3.49
N PHE A 60 -1.64 -12.96 -4.34
CA PHE A 60 -2.01 -12.35 -5.61
C PHE A 60 -1.07 -12.87 -6.71
N SER A 61 -1.59 -12.94 -7.93
CA SER A 61 -0.85 -13.23 -9.15
C SER A 61 -0.12 -11.99 -9.68
N PHE A 62 0.84 -12.21 -10.59
CA PHE A 62 1.49 -11.10 -11.30
C PHE A 62 0.51 -10.24 -12.10
N ASN A 63 -0.54 -10.85 -12.69
CA ASN A 63 -1.54 -10.12 -13.46
C ASN A 63 -2.38 -9.21 -12.56
N GLU A 64 -2.77 -9.69 -11.38
CA GLU A 64 -3.50 -8.87 -10.40
C GLU A 64 -2.63 -7.72 -9.87
N LEU A 65 -1.35 -7.98 -9.60
CA LEU A 65 -0.42 -6.92 -9.23
C LEU A 65 -0.25 -5.89 -10.35
N ALA A 66 -0.02 -6.33 -11.60
CA ALA A 66 0.17 -5.45 -12.74
C ALA A 66 -1.06 -4.58 -13.01
N ALA A 67 -2.26 -5.16 -12.98
CA ALA A 67 -3.51 -4.44 -13.10
C ALA A 67 -3.66 -3.40 -11.98
N LYS A 68 -3.38 -3.79 -10.73
CA LYS A 68 -3.50 -2.87 -9.61
C LYS A 68 -2.47 -1.74 -9.66
N VAL A 69 -1.23 -2.02 -10.07
CA VAL A 69 -0.20 -1.00 -10.29
C VAL A 69 -0.64 -0.01 -11.36
N ARG A 70 -1.20 -0.50 -12.48
CA ARG A 70 -1.72 0.36 -13.55
C ARG A 70 -2.84 1.25 -13.06
N ASP A 71 -3.85 0.69 -12.38
CA ASP A 71 -4.94 1.45 -11.77
C ASP A 71 -4.45 2.59 -10.88
N VAL A 72 -3.44 2.33 -10.04
CA VAL A 72 -2.89 3.35 -9.14
C VAL A 72 -2.15 4.42 -9.94
N LEU A 73 -1.32 4.03 -10.89
CA LEU A 73 -0.56 4.97 -11.72
C LEU A 73 -1.45 5.85 -12.61
N ASP A 74 -2.62 5.37 -13.00
CA ASP A 74 -3.53 6.08 -13.91
C ASP A 74 -4.58 6.96 -13.18
N GLN A 75 -4.78 6.77 -11.87
CA GLN A 75 -5.60 7.68 -11.05
C GLN A 75 -4.95 9.08 -11.02
N ALA A 76 -5.57 10.04 -11.70
CA ALA A 76 -5.17 11.44 -11.74
C ALA A 76 -5.54 12.18 -10.44
#